data_AF-A0A9D1XY77-F1
#
_entry.id   AF-A0A9D1XY77-F1
#
_cell.length_a   1.000
_cell.length_b   1.000
_cell.length_c   1.000
_cell.angle_alpha   90.00
_cell.angle_beta   90.00
_cell.angle_gamma   90.00
#
_symmetry.space_group_name_H-M   'P 1'
#
loop_
_entity.id
_entity.type
_entity.pdbx_description
1 polymer ?
#
loop_
_entity_poly.entity_id
_entity_poly.type
_entity_poly.pdbx_seq_one_letter_code
_entity_poly.pdbx_strand_id
1 'polypeptide(L)'
;MKIFGREFKLFNYKLEGKGVKKEPEGPKNLKNFFKTFAGKFTRLVTVNMYYIFGNFPILFAMLAFSGNLNRDSWAPAYKMFAPLWGVIKHEQSPVTAALFGIFGTQTSVGFPTVFTYIAWGLSLLLLFTFGYVNIGTTYIMRNMIKGEPIFMWDDFWYAIKRNLRQGMIMGIIDLVFSVLVVYDIVFFYFNTGVSMMMNIMFYASLLLALVWFWMRFYIYILLVTFDLSIFKIMKNSLIFSIIGFKRNFMATLGIAVMVIITYLLMVSVFPIGIIIPFVLLFADCSFMACYAAFPKIKEIMIDPYYTEPEPEEYEEPIFHDLG
;
A
#
# COMPACT_ATOMS: atom_id res chain seq x y z
N MET A 1 34.69 38.80 -33.67
CA MET A 1 35.64 37.71 -34.03
C MET A 1 35.09 36.41 -33.47
N LYS A 2 34.60 35.50 -34.32
CA LYS A 2 34.10 34.16 -33.95
C LYS A 2 35.26 33.29 -33.50
N ILE A 3 35.31 32.84 -32.24
CA ILE A 3 36.08 31.65 -31.83
C ILE A 3 35.28 30.91 -30.74
N PHE A 4 34.74 29.76 -31.15
CA PHE A 4 34.29 28.60 -30.37
C PHE A 4 33.28 28.78 -29.22
N GLY A 5 32.00 28.69 -29.60
CA GLY A 5 30.92 28.32 -28.70
C GLY A 5 30.95 26.83 -28.33
N ARG A 6 31.15 26.55 -27.04
CA ARG A 6 30.61 25.39 -26.32
C ARG A 6 30.81 25.62 -24.84
N GLU A 7 29.79 26.18 -24.19
CA GLU A 7 29.69 26.09 -22.74
C GLU A 7 29.48 24.62 -22.37
N PHE A 8 30.49 24.00 -21.77
CA PHE A 8 30.36 22.68 -21.17
C PHE A 8 29.44 22.80 -19.95
N LYS A 9 28.16 22.50 -20.13
CA LYS A 9 27.18 22.37 -19.05
C LYS A 9 27.43 21.06 -18.27
N LEU A 10 28.49 21.04 -17.46
CA LEU A 10 28.92 19.87 -16.67
C LEU A 10 27.93 19.44 -15.57
N PHE A 11 26.90 20.27 -15.29
CA PHE A 11 25.91 20.04 -14.23
C PHE A 11 24.46 20.11 -14.70
N ASN A 12 24.20 19.83 -15.99
CA ASN A 12 22.83 19.75 -16.50
C ASN A 12 22.34 18.30 -16.51
N TYR A 13 21.75 17.86 -15.39
CA TYR A 13 21.18 16.52 -15.20
C TYR A 13 19.98 16.20 -16.12
N LYS A 14 19.50 17.16 -16.93
CA LYS A 14 18.41 16.97 -17.90
C LYS A 14 18.88 16.57 -19.30
N LEU A 15 20.18 16.50 -19.56
CA LEU A 15 20.69 16.04 -20.85
C LEU A 15 20.84 14.52 -20.81
N GLU A 16 20.02 13.82 -21.59
CA GLU A 16 20.16 12.38 -21.80
C GLU A 16 21.56 12.08 -22.32
N GLY A 17 22.33 11.29 -21.56
CA GLY A 17 23.67 10.88 -21.95
C GLY A 17 23.63 10.12 -23.28
N LYS A 18 24.60 10.40 -24.15
CA LYS A 18 24.77 9.74 -25.44
C LYS A 18 24.97 8.23 -25.21
N GLY A 19 23.92 7.43 -25.38
CA GLY A 19 23.92 5.99 -25.11
C GLY A 19 22.67 5.43 -24.40
N VAL A 20 21.72 6.28 -23.97
CA VAL A 20 20.44 5.79 -23.41
C VAL A 20 19.58 5.22 -24.55
N LYS A 21 19.30 3.90 -24.48
CA LYS A 21 18.36 3.25 -25.41
C LYS A 21 16.98 3.90 -25.24
N LYS A 22 16.42 4.45 -26.33
CA LYS A 22 15.02 4.92 -26.35
C LYS A 22 14.11 3.79 -25.86
N GLU A 23 13.38 4.05 -24.78
CA GLU A 23 12.51 3.06 -24.19
C GLU A 23 11.36 2.73 -25.15
N PRO A 24 10.90 1.46 -25.21
CA PRO A 24 9.83 1.08 -26.13
C PRO A 24 8.50 1.73 -25.72
N GLU A 25 8.14 2.83 -26.37
CA GLU A 25 6.83 3.48 -26.30
C GLU A 25 5.77 2.64 -27.03
N GLY A 26 5.46 1.47 -26.48
CA GLY A 26 4.35 0.63 -26.93
C GLY A 26 3.04 0.98 -26.22
N PRO A 27 1.88 0.69 -26.83
CA PRO A 27 0.58 0.84 -26.17
C PRO A 27 0.56 0.04 -24.86
N LYS A 28 0.02 0.61 -23.80
CA LYS A 28 0.00 0.01 -22.46
C LYS A 28 -1.07 -1.09 -22.34
N ASN A 29 -0.84 -2.20 -23.05
CA ASN A 29 -1.67 -3.40 -23.07
C ASN A 29 -0.98 -4.56 -22.32
N LEU A 30 -1.66 -5.71 -22.22
CA LEU A 30 -1.15 -6.89 -21.51
C LEU A 30 0.11 -7.49 -22.15
N LYS A 31 0.22 -7.47 -23.49
CA LYS A 31 1.41 -8.00 -24.18
C LYS A 31 2.65 -7.19 -23.83
N ASN A 32 2.53 -5.86 -23.85
CA ASN A 32 3.63 -4.96 -23.52
C ASN A 32 3.89 -4.87 -22.01
N PHE A 33 2.92 -5.29 -21.18
CA PHE A 33 3.11 -5.36 -19.73
C PHE A 33 4.28 -6.26 -19.38
N PHE A 34 4.29 -7.52 -19.85
CA PHE A 34 5.36 -8.47 -19.52
C PHE A 34 6.74 -8.00 -20.01
N LYS A 35 6.81 -7.38 -21.19
CA LYS A 35 8.05 -6.79 -21.71
C LYS A 35 8.54 -5.65 -20.81
N THR A 36 7.64 -4.76 -20.40
CA THR A 36 7.97 -3.62 -19.52
C THR A 36 8.37 -4.12 -18.13
N PHE A 37 7.60 -5.04 -17.56
CA PHE A 37 7.83 -5.64 -16.25
C PHE A 37 9.20 -6.32 -16.19
N ALA A 38 9.49 -7.25 -17.12
CA ALA A 38 10.77 -7.95 -17.17
C ALA A 38 11.96 -7.00 -17.36
N GLY A 39 11.83 -6.00 -18.24
CA GLY A 39 12.88 -5.00 -18.46
C GLY A 39 13.16 -4.09 -17.27
N LYS A 40 12.25 -4.05 -16.27
CA LYS A 40 12.34 -3.20 -15.09
C LYS A 40 12.48 -3.99 -13.79
N PHE A 41 12.55 -5.33 -13.84
CA PHE A 41 12.51 -6.18 -12.67
C PHE A 41 13.58 -5.87 -11.61
N THR A 42 14.84 -5.64 -12.01
CA THR A 42 15.91 -5.26 -11.07
C THR A 42 15.62 -3.95 -10.33
N ARG A 43 14.97 -3.00 -11.03
CA ARG A 43 14.52 -1.74 -10.44
C ARG A 43 13.38 -1.98 -9.45
N LEU A 44 12.46 -2.91 -9.73
CA LEU A 44 11.38 -3.29 -8.83
C LEU A 44 11.91 -3.91 -7.53
N VAL A 45 12.95 -4.74 -7.59
CA VAL A 45 13.64 -5.26 -6.38
C VAL A 45 14.17 -4.11 -5.51
N THR A 46 14.71 -3.06 -6.13
CA THR A 46 15.16 -1.86 -5.38
C THR A 46 13.98 -1.13 -4.74
N VAL A 47 12.84 -1.02 -5.45
CA VAL A 47 11.63 -0.40 -4.90
C VAL A 47 11.03 -1.23 -3.76
N ASN A 48 11.15 -2.55 -3.80
CA ASN A 48 10.79 -3.41 -2.66
C ASN A 48 11.59 -3.05 -1.41
N MET A 49 12.87 -2.72 -1.53
CA MET A 49 13.68 -2.26 -0.39
C MET A 49 13.12 -0.96 0.22
N TYR A 50 12.62 -0.02 -0.59
CA TYR A 50 11.92 1.15 -0.06
C TYR A 50 10.63 0.80 0.67
N TYR A 51 9.86 -0.18 0.18
CA TYR A 51 8.67 -0.65 0.89
C TYR A 51 9.01 -1.24 2.27
N ILE A 52 10.05 -2.07 2.36
CA ILE A 52 10.47 -2.74 3.59
C ILE A 52 11.05 -1.73 4.59
N PHE A 53 12.13 -1.06 4.21
CA PHE A 53 12.86 -0.17 5.13
C PHE A 53 12.08 1.10 5.42
N GLY A 54 11.32 1.59 4.44
CA GLY A 54 10.45 2.73 4.65
C GLY A 54 9.31 2.44 5.62
N ASN A 55 8.74 1.23 5.60
CA ASN A 55 7.66 0.82 6.51
C ASN A 55 8.10 -0.11 7.63
N PHE A 56 9.37 -0.05 8.05
CA PHE A 56 9.89 -0.87 9.14
C PHE A 56 9.06 -0.84 10.45
N PRO A 57 8.29 0.22 10.81
CA PRO A 57 7.48 0.18 12.02
C PRO A 57 6.43 -0.95 12.04
N ILE A 58 6.06 -1.49 10.88
CA ILE A 58 5.16 -2.65 10.79
C ILE A 58 5.74 -3.89 11.49
N LEU A 59 7.07 -4.01 11.57
CA LEU A 59 7.73 -5.12 12.23
C LEU A 59 7.46 -5.13 13.75
N PHE A 60 7.31 -3.94 14.36
CA PHE A 60 6.93 -3.85 15.78
C PHE A 60 5.49 -4.28 16.00
N ALA A 61 4.56 -3.95 15.08
CA ALA A 61 3.21 -4.48 15.14
C ALA A 61 3.21 -6.01 15.05
N MET A 62 3.92 -6.57 14.06
CA MET A 62 4.03 -8.03 13.89
C MET A 62 4.60 -8.71 15.15
N LEU A 63 5.64 -8.14 15.74
CA LEU A 63 6.24 -8.65 16.97
C LEU A 63 5.26 -8.56 18.16
N ALA A 64 4.53 -7.46 18.30
CA ALA A 64 3.55 -7.29 19.36
C ALA A 64 2.37 -8.27 19.23
N PHE A 65 1.85 -8.45 18.01
CA PHE A 65 0.78 -9.41 17.71
C PHE A 65 1.22 -10.87 17.84
N SER A 66 2.50 -11.17 17.67
CA SER A 66 3.01 -12.55 17.79
C SER A 66 2.87 -13.13 19.19
N GLY A 67 2.68 -12.30 20.22
CA GLY A 67 2.60 -12.74 21.61
C GLY A 67 3.97 -13.13 22.22
N ASN A 68 5.05 -13.14 21.44
CA ASN A 68 6.40 -13.51 21.92
C ASN A 68 6.96 -12.56 23.00
N LEU A 69 6.39 -11.36 23.14
CA LEU A 69 6.75 -10.40 24.18
C LEU A 69 5.86 -10.51 25.43
N ASN A 70 4.82 -11.33 25.39
CA ASN A 70 3.89 -11.53 26.49
C ASN A 70 4.50 -12.46 27.54
N ARG A 71 3.95 -12.41 28.76
CA ARG A 71 4.22 -13.42 29.78
C ARG A 71 3.01 -14.31 29.93
N ASP A 72 3.27 -15.59 30.08
CA ASP A 72 2.25 -16.58 30.28
C ASP A 72 1.92 -16.70 31.77
N SER A 73 0.64 -16.75 32.09
CA SER A 73 0.13 -17.16 33.39
C SER A 73 -0.93 -18.22 33.22
N TRP A 74 -1.01 -19.12 34.19
CA TRP A 74 -2.10 -20.07 34.30
C TRP A 74 -3.37 -19.33 34.67
N ALA A 75 -4.40 -19.46 33.84
CA ALA A 75 -5.72 -18.93 34.09
C ALA A 75 -6.78 -20.04 33.95
N PRO A 76 -7.92 -19.94 34.65
CA PRO A 76 -9.00 -20.90 34.49
C PRO A 76 -9.49 -21.02 33.05
N ALA A 77 -9.60 -22.25 32.53
CA ALA A 77 -10.11 -22.48 31.18
C ALA A 77 -11.64 -22.31 31.11
N TYR A 78 -12.34 -22.53 32.23
CA TYR A 78 -13.79 -22.45 32.32
C TYR A 78 -14.24 -21.35 33.28
N LYS A 79 -15.31 -20.64 32.91
CA LYS A 79 -15.97 -19.64 33.78
C LYS A 79 -16.46 -20.23 35.11
N MET A 80 -16.74 -21.53 35.13
CA MET A 80 -17.19 -22.29 36.32
C MET A 80 -16.08 -22.57 37.32
N PHE A 81 -14.81 -22.38 36.96
CA PHE A 81 -13.68 -22.68 37.85
C PHE A 81 -13.76 -21.91 39.17
N ALA A 82 -13.99 -20.59 39.15
CA ALA A 82 -13.95 -19.77 40.35
C ALA A 82 -15.10 -20.11 41.34
N PRO A 83 -16.38 -20.23 40.90
CA PRO A 83 -17.45 -20.71 41.77
C PRO A 83 -17.18 -22.11 42.33
N LEU A 84 -16.70 -23.03 41.49
CA LEU A 84 -16.45 -24.42 41.88
C LEU A 84 -15.27 -24.56 42.85
N TRP A 85 -14.20 -23.80 42.63
CA TRP A 85 -13.05 -23.71 43.54
C TRP A 85 -13.47 -23.19 44.92
N GLY A 86 -14.40 -22.23 44.96
CA GLY A 86 -15.01 -21.74 46.19
C GLY A 86 -15.80 -22.81 46.95
N VAL A 87 -16.62 -23.59 46.24
CA VAL A 87 -17.39 -24.70 46.83
C VAL A 87 -16.46 -25.78 47.41
N ILE A 88 -15.43 -26.21 46.67
CA ILE A 88 -14.49 -27.26 47.11
C ILE A 88 -13.70 -26.87 48.36
N LYS A 89 -13.46 -25.57 48.57
CA LYS A 89 -12.81 -25.09 49.79
C LYS A 89 -13.70 -25.21 51.05
N HIS A 90 -15.01 -25.26 50.89
CA HIS A 90 -15.96 -25.35 52.01
C HIS A 90 -16.56 -26.74 52.17
N GLU A 91 -16.83 -27.44 51.06
CA GLU A 91 -17.44 -28.77 51.05
C GLU A 91 -16.77 -29.64 49.99
N GLN A 92 -16.04 -30.66 50.44
CA GLN A 92 -15.46 -31.67 49.56
C GLN A 92 -16.39 -32.87 49.46
N SER A 93 -17.04 -33.01 48.31
CA SER A 93 -17.86 -34.18 47.96
C SER A 93 -17.36 -34.85 46.68
N PRO A 94 -17.65 -36.15 46.47
CA PRO A 94 -17.33 -36.84 45.22
C PRO A 94 -17.86 -36.12 43.98
N VAL A 95 -19.03 -35.47 44.09
CA VAL A 95 -19.64 -34.68 43.01
C VAL A 95 -18.81 -33.43 42.71
N THR A 96 -18.38 -32.68 43.74
CA THR A 96 -17.53 -31.50 43.55
C THR A 96 -16.16 -31.85 42.96
N ALA A 97 -15.58 -32.98 43.35
CA ALA A 97 -14.32 -33.49 42.80
C ALA A 97 -14.47 -33.89 41.32
N ALA A 98 -15.56 -34.59 40.96
CA ALA A 98 -15.85 -34.95 39.57
C ALA A 98 -16.07 -33.71 38.69
N LEU A 99 -16.83 -32.72 39.19
CA LEU A 99 -17.02 -31.45 38.49
C LEU A 99 -15.69 -30.69 38.33
N PHE A 100 -14.80 -30.75 39.32
CA PHE A 100 -13.49 -30.09 39.24
C PHE A 100 -12.55 -30.76 38.26
N GLY A 101 -12.65 -32.08 38.09
CA GLY A 101 -11.92 -32.79 37.04
C GLY A 101 -12.25 -32.28 35.63
N ILE A 102 -13.49 -31.80 35.42
CA ILE A 102 -13.96 -31.29 34.11
C ILE A 102 -13.73 -29.77 34.01
N PHE A 103 -14.18 -29.01 35.00
CA PHE A 103 -14.21 -27.53 34.96
C PHE A 103 -13.06 -26.85 35.71
N GLY A 104 -12.23 -27.63 36.42
CA GLY A 104 -11.06 -27.17 37.15
C GLY A 104 -9.78 -27.08 36.30
N THR A 105 -9.88 -27.27 34.98
CA THR A 105 -8.70 -27.16 34.10
C THR A 105 -8.25 -25.71 33.98
N GLN A 106 -6.93 -25.54 33.89
CA GLN A 106 -6.29 -24.25 33.66
C GLN A 106 -5.62 -24.29 32.28
N THR A 107 -5.59 -23.14 31.62
CA THR A 107 -4.90 -22.93 30.35
C THR A 107 -3.90 -21.80 30.50
N SER A 108 -2.86 -21.80 29.68
CA SER A 108 -1.94 -20.66 29.59
C SER A 108 -2.65 -19.50 28.90
N VAL A 109 -2.59 -18.32 29.51
CA VAL A 109 -3.04 -17.06 28.90
C VAL A 109 -1.88 -16.09 28.95
N GLY A 110 -1.45 -15.63 27.77
CA GLY A 110 -0.41 -14.62 27.63
C GLY A 110 -0.97 -13.23 27.89
N PHE A 111 -0.40 -12.49 28.84
CA PHE A 111 -0.74 -11.09 29.09
C PHE A 111 0.33 -10.14 28.55
N PRO A 112 -0.07 -8.99 27.96
CA PRO A 112 0.88 -8.01 27.44
C PRO A 112 1.84 -7.49 28.50
N THR A 113 3.14 -7.45 28.18
CA THR A 113 4.15 -6.83 29.04
C THR A 113 4.39 -5.39 28.63
N VAL A 114 5.20 -4.67 29.43
CA VAL A 114 5.71 -3.34 29.07
C VAL A 114 6.36 -3.35 27.68
N PHE A 115 7.11 -4.40 27.33
CA PHE A 115 7.73 -4.53 26.01
C PHE A 115 6.69 -4.67 24.89
N THR A 116 5.60 -5.42 25.13
CA THR A 116 4.48 -5.51 24.19
C THR A 116 3.87 -4.13 23.95
N TYR A 117 3.61 -3.35 25.00
CA TYR A 117 3.06 -1.99 24.87
C TYR A 117 4.03 -1.02 24.17
N ILE A 118 5.34 -1.11 24.43
CA ILE A 118 6.35 -0.33 23.71
C ILE A 118 6.33 -0.66 22.22
N ALA A 119 6.27 -1.95 21.86
CA ALA A 119 6.20 -2.38 20.46
C ALA A 119 4.92 -1.86 19.77
N TRP A 120 3.78 -1.89 20.45
CA TRP A 120 2.55 -1.24 19.97
C TRP A 120 2.73 0.27 19.76
N GLY A 121 3.34 0.97 20.71
CA GLY A 121 3.64 2.40 20.59
C GLY A 121 4.54 2.72 19.40
N LEU A 122 5.61 1.95 19.19
CA LEU A 122 6.52 2.12 18.05
C LEU A 122 5.84 1.82 16.71
N SER A 123 4.89 0.89 16.68
CA SER A 123 4.14 0.57 15.46
C SER A 123 3.29 1.73 14.95
N LEU A 124 2.90 2.68 15.83
CA LEU A 124 2.14 3.88 15.43
C LEU A 124 2.94 4.79 14.49
N LEU A 125 4.28 4.66 14.44
CA LEU A 125 5.10 5.37 13.45
C LEU A 125 4.72 5.02 12.00
N LEU A 126 4.09 3.86 11.79
CA LEU A 126 3.56 3.44 10.49
C LEU A 126 2.56 4.46 9.91
N LEU A 127 1.81 5.17 10.77
CA LEU A 127 0.87 6.22 10.36
C LEU A 127 1.55 7.32 9.54
N PHE A 128 2.82 7.58 9.81
CA PHE A 128 3.61 8.59 9.10
C PHE A 128 4.34 7.98 7.90
N THR A 129 4.99 6.83 8.10
CA THR A 129 5.86 6.25 7.07
C THR A 129 5.06 5.74 5.86
N PHE A 130 3.88 5.18 6.08
CA PHE A 130 3.11 4.53 5.02
C PHE A 130 2.74 5.46 3.88
N GLY A 131 2.28 6.67 4.19
CA GLY A 131 1.95 7.68 3.18
C GLY A 131 3.17 8.12 2.38
N TYR A 132 4.30 8.38 3.06
CA TYR A 132 5.54 8.80 2.42
C TYR A 132 6.12 7.75 1.49
N VAL A 133 6.16 6.50 1.94
CA VAL A 133 6.68 5.40 1.12
C VAL A 133 5.83 5.23 -0.13
N ASN A 134 4.50 5.19 0.00
CA ASN A 134 3.61 5.06 -1.16
C ASN A 134 3.77 6.22 -2.15
N ILE A 135 4.02 7.45 -1.69
CA ILE A 135 4.31 8.59 -2.57
C ILE A 135 5.61 8.41 -3.33
N GLY A 136 6.70 8.12 -2.61
CA GLY A 136 8.03 8.01 -3.22
C GLY A 136 8.07 6.86 -4.23
N THR A 137 7.52 5.70 -3.88
CA THR A 137 7.47 4.54 -4.78
C THR A 137 6.53 4.77 -5.94
N THR A 138 5.35 5.38 -5.75
CA THR A 138 4.41 5.64 -6.85
C THR A 138 4.98 6.63 -7.86
N TYR A 139 5.70 7.67 -7.41
CA TYR A 139 6.39 8.60 -8.30
C TYR A 139 7.40 7.87 -9.20
N ILE A 140 8.23 7.01 -8.61
CA ILE A 140 9.18 6.16 -9.33
C ILE A 140 8.46 5.23 -10.31
N MET A 141 7.45 4.48 -9.85
CA MET A 141 6.72 3.53 -10.70
C MET A 141 6.07 4.22 -11.89
N ARG A 142 5.43 5.37 -11.67
CA ARG A 142 4.81 6.17 -12.73
C ARG A 142 5.85 6.59 -13.76
N ASN A 143 6.99 7.14 -13.34
CA ASN A 143 8.05 7.55 -14.25
C ASN A 143 8.65 6.33 -14.98
N MET A 144 8.76 5.17 -14.32
CA MET A 144 9.23 3.91 -14.95
C MET A 144 8.29 3.47 -16.06
N ILE A 145 6.98 3.68 -15.89
CA ILE A 145 5.95 3.35 -16.88
C ILE A 145 5.95 4.37 -18.02
N LYS A 146 6.19 5.66 -17.73
CA LYS A 146 6.36 6.71 -18.75
C LYS A 146 7.63 6.53 -19.58
N GLY A 147 8.60 5.78 -19.05
CA GLY A 147 9.90 5.56 -19.68
C GLY A 147 10.88 6.71 -19.48
N GLU A 148 10.63 7.53 -18.46
CA GLU A 148 11.50 8.64 -18.09
C GLU A 148 12.76 8.11 -17.35
N PRO A 149 13.92 8.79 -17.47
CA PRO A 149 15.11 8.46 -16.70
C PRO A 149 14.84 8.70 -15.20
N ILE A 150 15.34 7.80 -14.34
CA ILE A 150 15.01 7.78 -12.90
C ILE A 150 16.26 7.60 -12.07
N PHE A 151 16.43 8.49 -11.10
CA PHE A 151 17.44 8.40 -10.06
C PHE A 151 16.75 7.94 -8.78
N MET A 152 16.83 6.64 -8.49
CA MET A 152 16.00 5.97 -7.48
C MET A 152 15.96 6.64 -6.11
N TRP A 153 17.10 7.12 -5.60
CA TRP A 153 17.18 7.71 -4.27
C TRP A 153 16.67 9.16 -4.26
N ASP A 154 17.16 9.96 -5.21
CA ASP A 154 16.84 11.37 -5.28
C ASP A 154 15.37 11.59 -5.63
N ASP A 155 14.83 10.83 -6.58
CA ASP A 155 13.42 10.91 -6.99
C ASP A 155 12.47 10.46 -5.87
N PHE A 156 12.85 9.44 -5.10
CA PHE A 156 12.06 8.97 -3.95
C PHE A 156 11.89 10.09 -2.92
N TRP A 157 13.01 10.69 -2.50
CA TRP A 157 12.99 11.75 -1.50
C TRP A 157 12.44 13.07 -2.04
N TYR A 158 12.66 13.37 -3.32
CA TYR A 158 12.07 14.52 -3.99
C TYR A 158 10.54 14.48 -3.92
N ALA A 159 9.94 13.34 -4.29
CA ALA A 159 8.49 13.17 -4.29
C ALA A 159 7.89 13.31 -2.89
N ILE A 160 8.54 12.75 -1.88
CA ILE A 160 8.13 12.86 -0.47
C ILE A 160 8.19 14.31 0.00
N LYS A 161 9.35 14.97 -0.18
CA LYS A 161 9.56 16.35 0.28
C LYS A 161 8.58 17.33 -0.37
N ARG A 162 8.24 17.12 -1.64
CA ARG A 162 7.26 17.93 -2.37
C ARG A 162 5.84 17.77 -1.82
N ASN A 163 5.50 16.62 -1.27
CA ASN A 163 4.12 16.27 -0.89
C ASN A 163 3.97 15.89 0.60
N LEU A 164 4.81 16.41 1.49
CA LEU A 164 4.87 15.99 2.90
C LEU A 164 3.51 16.05 3.61
N ARG A 165 2.81 17.19 3.55
CA ARG A 165 1.55 17.35 4.28
C ARG A 165 0.44 16.48 3.70
N GLN A 166 0.25 16.53 2.38
CA GLN A 166 -0.78 15.75 1.71
C GLN A 166 -0.53 14.25 1.85
N GLY A 167 0.73 13.82 1.76
CA GLY A 167 1.14 12.44 1.90
C GLY A 167 0.92 11.85 3.27
N MET A 168 1.24 12.61 4.31
CA MET A 168 0.97 12.19 5.68
C MET A 168 -0.54 11.99 5.90
N ILE A 169 -1.35 12.99 5.54
CA ILE A 169 -2.79 12.94 5.77
C ILE A 169 -3.42 11.80 4.95
N MET A 170 -3.04 11.66 3.67
CA MET A 170 -3.54 10.57 2.83
C MET A 170 -3.09 9.20 3.34
N GLY A 171 -1.85 9.06 3.82
CA GLY A 171 -1.36 7.82 4.43
C GLY A 171 -2.15 7.41 5.67
N ILE A 172 -2.48 8.36 6.55
CA ILE A 172 -3.31 8.13 7.73
C ILE A 172 -4.72 7.68 7.32
N ILE A 173 -5.34 8.40 6.38
CA ILE A 173 -6.67 8.03 5.86
C ILE A 173 -6.64 6.61 5.28
N ASP A 174 -5.61 6.28 4.49
CA ASP A 174 -5.51 4.97 3.85
C ASP A 174 -5.33 3.83 4.87
N LEU A 175 -4.48 4.03 5.88
CA LEU A 175 -4.32 3.04 6.95
C LEU A 175 -5.58 2.86 7.78
N VAL A 176 -6.17 3.95 8.27
CA VAL A 176 -7.36 3.90 9.13
C VAL A 176 -8.52 3.24 8.37
N PHE A 177 -8.77 3.65 7.12
CA PHE A 177 -9.82 3.07 6.32
C PHE A 177 -9.56 1.58 6.05
N SER A 178 -8.32 1.21 5.69
CA SER A 178 -7.95 -0.19 5.47
C SER A 178 -8.15 -1.06 6.71
N VAL A 179 -7.79 -0.56 7.91
CA VAL A 179 -7.99 -1.26 9.18
C VAL A 179 -9.48 -1.42 9.49
N LEU A 180 -10.29 -0.37 9.31
CA LEU A 180 -11.73 -0.43 9.55
C LEU A 180 -12.43 -1.42 8.62
N VAL A 181 -12.08 -1.42 7.33
CA VAL A 181 -12.63 -2.39 6.36
C VAL A 181 -12.26 -3.83 6.73
N VAL A 182 -11.00 -4.08 7.13
CA VAL A 182 -10.59 -5.42 7.59
C VAL A 182 -11.35 -5.82 8.85
N TYR A 183 -11.50 -4.91 9.81
CA TYR A 183 -12.29 -5.14 11.02
C TYR A 183 -13.75 -5.49 10.69
N ASP A 184 -14.40 -4.73 9.80
CA ASP A 184 -15.78 -4.98 9.39
C ASP A 184 -15.94 -6.36 8.74
N ILE A 185 -15.03 -6.73 7.82
CA ILE A 185 -15.05 -8.05 7.17
C ILE A 185 -14.96 -9.15 8.23
N VAL A 186 -14.01 -9.05 9.17
CA VAL A 186 -13.81 -10.06 10.21
C VAL A 186 -15.03 -10.12 11.14
N PHE A 187 -15.54 -8.97 11.56
CA PHE A 187 -16.71 -8.88 12.44
C PHE A 187 -17.94 -9.52 11.80
N PHE A 188 -18.29 -9.16 10.56
CA PHE A 188 -19.46 -9.72 9.88
C PHE A 188 -19.26 -11.17 9.45
N TYR A 189 -18.03 -11.61 9.17
CA TYR A 189 -17.72 -13.02 8.93
C TYR A 189 -18.08 -13.88 10.15
N PHE A 190 -17.62 -13.49 11.35
CA PHE A 190 -17.93 -14.23 12.59
C PHE A 190 -19.40 -14.15 13.01
N ASN A 191 -20.18 -13.21 12.46
CA ASN A 191 -21.61 -13.07 12.68
C ASN A 191 -22.46 -13.54 11.48
N THR A 192 -21.86 -14.20 10.50
CA THR A 192 -22.57 -14.75 9.34
C THR A 192 -23.51 -15.87 9.81
N GLY A 193 -24.77 -15.84 9.37
CA GLY A 193 -25.80 -16.80 9.76
C GLY A 193 -26.64 -16.41 10.98
N VAL A 194 -26.26 -15.35 11.72
CA VAL A 194 -27.06 -14.85 12.86
C VAL A 194 -28.35 -14.16 12.38
N SER A 195 -28.27 -13.37 11.31
CA SER A 195 -29.43 -12.72 10.70
C SER A 195 -29.16 -12.40 9.23
N MET A 196 -30.24 -12.18 8.46
CA MET A 196 -30.12 -11.74 7.07
C MET A 196 -29.36 -10.41 6.95
N MET A 197 -29.54 -9.50 7.90
CA MET A 197 -28.83 -8.21 7.93
C MET A 197 -27.32 -8.39 8.06
N MET A 198 -26.86 -9.28 8.96
CA MET A 198 -25.43 -9.55 9.13
C MET A 198 -24.79 -10.11 7.84
N ASN A 199 -25.51 -11.00 7.13
CA ASN A 199 -25.04 -11.53 5.86
C ASN A 199 -24.93 -10.43 4.79
N ILE A 200 -25.92 -9.52 4.71
CA ILE A 200 -25.86 -8.38 3.77
C ILE A 200 -24.67 -7.48 4.09
N MET A 201 -24.44 -7.17 5.37
CA MET A 201 -23.32 -6.34 5.79
C MET A 201 -21.97 -6.99 5.46
N PHE A 202 -21.84 -8.31 5.61
CA PHE A 202 -20.62 -9.02 5.19
C PHE A 202 -20.29 -8.80 3.70
N TYR A 203 -21.26 -9.02 2.81
CA TYR A 203 -21.05 -8.80 1.37
C TYR A 203 -20.85 -7.32 1.03
N ALA A 204 -21.48 -6.40 1.75
CA ALA A 204 -21.25 -4.97 1.59
C ALA A 204 -19.82 -4.57 1.98
N SER A 205 -19.27 -5.11 3.07
CA SER A 205 -17.88 -4.88 3.48
C SER A 205 -16.88 -5.44 2.47
N LEU A 206 -17.16 -6.60 1.86
CA LEU A 206 -16.33 -7.13 0.76
C LEU A 206 -16.35 -6.22 -0.47
N LEU A 207 -17.52 -5.71 -0.86
CA LEU A 207 -17.64 -4.76 -1.97
C LEU A 207 -16.90 -3.46 -1.66
N LEU A 208 -17.04 -2.94 -0.44
CA LEU A 208 -16.32 -1.74 0.01
C LEU A 208 -14.81 -1.95 -0.05
N ALA A 209 -14.31 -3.11 0.37
CA ALA A 209 -12.91 -3.47 0.29
C ALA A 209 -12.40 -3.53 -1.16
N LEU A 210 -13.18 -4.10 -2.07
CA LEU A 210 -12.83 -4.17 -3.49
C LEU A 210 -12.76 -2.76 -4.11
N VAL A 211 -13.76 -1.92 -3.85
CA VAL A 211 -13.77 -0.53 -4.35
C VAL A 211 -12.60 0.24 -3.78
N TRP A 212 -12.37 0.15 -2.47
CA TRP A 212 -11.23 0.79 -1.81
C TRP A 212 -9.89 0.35 -2.40
N PHE A 213 -9.73 -0.96 -2.61
CA PHE A 213 -8.55 -1.54 -3.24
C PHE A 213 -8.29 -0.95 -4.63
N TRP A 214 -9.32 -0.80 -5.46
CA TRP A 214 -9.17 -0.17 -6.78
C TRP A 214 -8.92 1.33 -6.71
N MET A 215 -9.53 2.05 -5.76
CA MET A 215 -9.24 3.47 -5.55
C MET A 215 -7.75 3.70 -5.28
N ARG A 216 -7.10 2.82 -4.50
CA ARG A 216 -5.67 2.93 -4.17
C ARG A 216 -4.75 2.87 -5.40
N PHE A 217 -5.19 2.29 -6.52
CA PHE A 217 -4.43 2.32 -7.77
C PHE A 217 -4.28 3.75 -8.32
N TYR A 218 -5.21 4.65 -7.98
CA TYR A 218 -5.28 6.01 -8.49
C TYR A 218 -4.84 7.07 -7.47
N ILE A 219 -5.16 6.88 -6.18
CA ILE A 219 -4.93 7.89 -5.12
C ILE A 219 -3.52 8.47 -5.17
N TYR A 220 -2.50 7.62 -5.07
CA TYR A 220 -1.12 8.09 -5.00
C TYR A 220 -0.61 8.62 -6.34
N ILE A 221 -1.08 8.08 -7.47
CA ILE A 221 -0.70 8.60 -8.80
C ILE A 221 -1.27 10.01 -8.97
N LEU A 222 -2.54 10.23 -8.61
CA LEU A 222 -3.16 11.55 -8.67
C LEU A 222 -2.44 12.53 -7.76
N LEU A 223 -2.13 12.12 -6.51
CA LEU A 223 -1.41 12.93 -5.53
C LEU A 223 -0.05 13.40 -6.06
N VAL A 224 0.74 12.51 -6.68
CA VAL A 224 2.07 12.88 -7.18
C VAL A 224 2.06 13.56 -8.55
N THR A 225 0.92 13.60 -9.24
CA THR A 225 0.82 14.12 -10.62
C THR A 225 0.10 15.45 -10.68
N PHE A 226 -0.93 15.66 -9.87
CA PHE A 226 -1.78 16.85 -9.91
C PHE A 226 -1.82 17.55 -8.57
N ASP A 227 -1.89 18.88 -8.59
CA ASP A 227 -2.11 19.68 -7.38
C ASP A 227 -3.62 19.74 -7.06
N LEU A 228 -4.11 18.68 -6.42
CA LEU A 228 -5.51 18.53 -6.03
C LEU A 228 -5.64 18.43 -4.51
N SER A 229 -6.76 18.94 -3.98
CA SER A 229 -7.11 18.69 -2.58
C SER A 229 -7.40 17.21 -2.34
N ILE A 230 -7.13 16.73 -1.11
CA ILE A 230 -7.33 15.31 -0.73
C ILE A 230 -8.75 14.83 -1.04
N PHE A 231 -9.76 15.65 -0.78
CA PHE A 231 -11.15 15.31 -1.12
C PHE A 231 -11.35 15.09 -2.63
N LYS A 232 -10.75 15.96 -3.47
CA LYS A 232 -10.80 15.80 -4.93
C LYS A 232 -10.04 14.55 -5.38
N ILE A 233 -8.88 14.25 -4.77
CA ILE A 233 -8.13 13.01 -5.05
C ILE A 233 -9.00 11.78 -4.76
N MET A 234 -9.66 11.74 -3.60
CA MET A 234 -10.53 10.64 -3.21
C MET A 234 -11.73 10.49 -4.16
N LYS A 235 -12.43 11.59 -4.45
CA LYS A 235 -13.58 11.58 -5.37
C LYS A 235 -13.16 11.12 -6.78
N ASN A 236 -12.06 11.66 -7.30
CA ASN A 236 -11.56 11.29 -8.62
C ASN A 236 -11.10 9.82 -8.64
N SER A 237 -10.43 9.34 -7.60
CA SER A 237 -10.02 7.94 -7.49
C SER A 237 -11.21 6.98 -7.47
N LEU A 238 -12.30 7.36 -6.84
CA LEU A 238 -13.55 6.60 -6.88
C LEU A 238 -14.10 6.54 -8.31
N ILE A 239 -14.18 7.68 -9.01
CA ILE A 239 -14.63 7.71 -10.41
C ILE A 239 -13.74 6.82 -11.29
N PHE A 240 -12.42 6.90 -11.13
CA PHE A 240 -11.48 6.08 -11.88
C PHE A 240 -11.57 4.58 -11.57
N SER A 241 -11.86 4.20 -10.33
CA SER A 241 -12.09 2.79 -9.96
C SER A 241 -13.22 2.16 -10.78
N ILE A 242 -14.25 2.95 -11.11
CA ILE A 242 -15.42 2.54 -11.89
C ILE A 242 -15.14 2.62 -13.39
N ILE A 243 -14.67 3.77 -13.90
CA ILE A 243 -14.43 3.95 -15.34
C ILE A 243 -13.30 3.02 -15.84
N GLY A 244 -12.28 2.82 -15.01
CA GLY A 244 -11.14 1.95 -15.29
C GLY A 244 -11.40 0.45 -15.03
N PHE A 245 -12.64 0.04 -14.75
CA PHE A 245 -13.00 -1.31 -14.27
C PHE A 245 -12.26 -2.44 -14.98
N LYS A 246 -12.26 -2.48 -16.32
CA LYS A 246 -11.59 -3.54 -17.09
C LYS A 246 -10.10 -3.64 -16.79
N ARG A 247 -9.40 -2.50 -16.70
CA ARG A 247 -7.96 -2.46 -16.42
C ARG A 247 -7.69 -2.81 -14.96
N ASN A 248 -8.53 -2.32 -14.04
CA ASN A 248 -8.42 -2.58 -12.60
C ASN A 248 -8.60 -4.06 -12.31
N PHE A 249 -9.62 -4.68 -12.91
CA PHE A 249 -9.89 -6.10 -12.78
C PHE A 249 -8.73 -6.95 -13.31
N MET A 250 -8.18 -6.62 -14.48
CA MET A 250 -6.99 -7.32 -15.01
C MET A 250 -5.77 -7.19 -14.10
N ALA A 251 -5.53 -6.01 -13.52
CA ALA A 251 -4.47 -5.82 -12.54
C ALA A 251 -4.73 -6.62 -11.25
N THR A 252 -5.96 -6.67 -10.75
CA THR A 252 -6.32 -7.49 -9.59
C THR A 252 -6.04 -8.97 -9.85
N LEU A 253 -6.36 -9.50 -11.03
CA LEU A 253 -6.01 -10.88 -11.39
C LEU A 253 -4.49 -11.10 -11.41
N GLY A 254 -3.73 -10.17 -12.00
CA GLY A 254 -2.27 -10.23 -11.99
C GLY A 254 -1.68 -10.19 -10.57
N ILE A 255 -2.21 -9.32 -9.71
CA ILE A 255 -1.84 -9.22 -8.30
C ILE A 255 -2.17 -10.53 -7.57
N ALA A 256 -3.36 -11.10 -7.77
CA ALA A 256 -3.74 -12.37 -7.16
C ALA A 256 -2.79 -13.51 -7.57
N VAL A 257 -2.46 -13.60 -8.87
CA VAL A 257 -1.47 -14.57 -9.37
C VAL A 257 -0.10 -14.36 -8.73
N MET A 258 0.38 -13.12 -8.62
CA MET A 258 1.66 -12.86 -7.95
C MET A 258 1.66 -13.18 -6.47
N VAL A 259 0.57 -12.91 -5.74
CA VAL A 259 0.42 -13.30 -4.34
C VAL A 259 0.49 -14.82 -4.21
N ILE A 260 -0.23 -15.56 -5.06
CA ILE A 260 -0.23 -17.03 -5.07
C ILE A 260 1.18 -17.57 -5.36
N ILE A 261 1.84 -17.08 -6.43
CA ILE A 261 3.21 -17.49 -6.79
C ILE A 261 4.17 -17.23 -5.63
N THR A 262 4.11 -16.04 -5.03
CA THR A 262 4.96 -15.66 -3.90
C THR A 262 4.73 -16.58 -2.69
N TYR A 263 3.47 -16.88 -2.38
CA TYR A 263 3.12 -17.81 -1.30
C TYR A 263 3.63 -19.24 -1.57
N LEU A 264 3.45 -19.75 -2.79
CA LEU A 264 3.95 -21.08 -3.17
C LEU A 264 5.48 -21.17 -3.07
N LEU A 265 6.19 -20.13 -3.51
CA LEU A 265 7.66 -20.05 -3.37
C LEU A 265 8.10 -19.97 -1.91
N MET A 266 7.39 -19.19 -1.09
CA MET A 266 7.67 -19.07 0.34
C MET A 266 7.60 -20.42 1.06
N VAL A 267 6.55 -21.21 0.79
CA VAL A 267 6.35 -22.53 1.40
C VAL A 267 7.33 -23.57 0.85
N SER A 268 7.62 -23.53 -0.46
CA SER A 268 8.49 -24.53 -1.11
C SER A 268 9.96 -24.43 -0.70
N VAL A 269 10.43 -23.24 -0.30
CA VAL A 269 11.86 -22.96 -0.01
C VAL A 269 12.08 -22.64 1.48
N PHE A 270 11.24 -23.16 2.37
CA PHE A 270 11.36 -22.92 3.81
C PHE A 270 12.69 -23.47 4.38
N PRO A 271 13.43 -22.72 5.23
CA PRO A 271 13.07 -21.43 5.86
C PRO A 271 13.45 -20.18 5.05
N ILE A 272 14.31 -20.30 4.03
CA ILE A 272 14.79 -19.15 3.22
C ILE A 272 13.62 -18.43 2.53
N GLY A 273 12.55 -19.16 2.21
CA GLY A 273 11.33 -18.68 1.59
C GLY A 273 10.66 -17.50 2.29
N ILE A 274 10.88 -17.30 3.60
CA ILE A 274 10.36 -16.15 4.37
C ILE A 274 10.81 -14.81 3.77
N ILE A 275 11.96 -14.76 3.11
CA ILE A 275 12.51 -13.54 2.51
C ILE A 275 11.80 -13.19 1.18
N ILE A 276 11.19 -14.17 0.51
CA ILE A 276 10.64 -14.02 -0.86
C ILE A 276 9.54 -12.94 -0.97
N PRO A 277 8.55 -12.86 -0.05
CA PRO A 277 7.57 -11.77 -0.09
C PRO A 277 8.20 -10.38 -0.01
N PHE A 278 9.28 -10.24 0.76
CA PHE A 278 9.97 -8.97 0.91
C PHE A 278 10.68 -8.56 -0.39
N VAL A 279 11.23 -9.52 -1.15
CA VAL A 279 12.00 -9.22 -2.38
C VAL A 279 11.11 -9.01 -3.61
N LEU A 280 9.94 -9.62 -3.68
CA LEU A 280 9.11 -9.64 -4.89
C LEU A 280 7.79 -8.87 -4.73
N LEU A 281 7.07 -9.08 -3.64
CA LEU A 281 5.62 -8.88 -3.64
C LEU A 281 5.18 -7.42 -3.76
N PHE A 282 5.70 -6.52 -2.93
CA PHE A 282 5.11 -5.20 -2.73
C PHE A 282 5.26 -4.29 -3.97
N ALA A 283 6.46 -4.21 -4.52
CA ALA A 283 6.76 -3.42 -5.71
C ALA A 283 6.06 -3.99 -6.94
N ASP A 284 6.01 -5.31 -7.11
CA ASP A 284 5.36 -5.94 -8.26
C ASP A 284 3.85 -5.66 -8.25
N CYS A 285 3.21 -5.74 -7.08
CA CYS A 285 1.79 -5.38 -6.92
C CYS A 285 1.54 -3.91 -7.24
N SER A 286 2.37 -3.01 -6.70
CA SER A 286 2.28 -1.57 -6.94
C SER A 286 2.51 -1.22 -8.41
N PHE A 287 3.45 -1.88 -9.07
CA PHE A 287 3.73 -1.68 -10.49
C PHE A 287 2.55 -2.11 -11.37
N MET A 288 1.93 -3.26 -11.08
CA MET A 288 0.72 -3.71 -11.78
C MET A 288 -0.44 -2.72 -11.64
N ALA A 289 -0.67 -2.22 -10.42
CA ALA A 289 -1.65 -1.18 -10.15
C ALA A 289 -1.35 0.10 -10.96
N CYS A 290 -0.11 0.59 -10.91
CA CYS A 290 0.31 1.79 -11.64
C CYS A 290 0.18 1.63 -13.15
N TYR A 291 0.56 0.47 -13.70
CA TYR A 291 0.48 0.19 -15.14
C TYR A 291 -0.96 0.12 -15.64
N ALA A 292 -1.89 -0.36 -14.81
CA ALA A 292 -3.31 -0.35 -15.12
C ALA A 292 -3.91 1.05 -15.02
N ALA A 293 -3.58 1.81 -13.97
CA ALA A 293 -4.19 3.10 -13.67
C ALA A 293 -3.68 4.25 -14.56
N PHE A 294 -2.35 4.34 -14.76
CA PHE A 294 -1.73 5.50 -15.41
C PHE A 294 -2.31 5.83 -16.79
N PRO A 295 -2.59 4.86 -17.69
CA PRO A 295 -3.11 5.20 -19.02
C PRO A 295 -4.51 5.78 -18.98
N LYS A 296 -5.35 5.40 -17.99
CA LYS A 296 -6.69 5.97 -17.87
C LYS A 296 -6.67 7.38 -17.28
N ILE A 297 -5.74 7.63 -16.36
CA ILE A 297 -5.46 8.99 -15.88
C ILE A 297 -4.97 9.86 -17.05
N LYS A 298 -4.04 9.36 -17.85
CA LYS A 298 -3.50 10.08 -19.01
C LYS A 298 -4.63 10.46 -20.00
N GLU A 299 -5.42 9.47 -20.40
CA GLU A 299 -6.53 9.65 -21.35
C GLU A 299 -7.56 10.70 -20.89
N ILE A 300 -7.90 10.74 -19.59
CA ILE A 300 -9.00 11.57 -19.08
C ILE A 300 -8.52 12.93 -18.55
N MET A 301 -7.32 13.02 -17.98
CA MET A 301 -6.87 14.22 -17.26
C MET A 301 -5.64 14.90 -17.87
N ILE A 302 -4.91 14.24 -18.76
CA ILE A 302 -3.67 14.78 -19.34
C ILE A 302 -3.89 15.11 -20.81
N ASP A 303 -4.32 14.14 -21.61
CA ASP A 303 -4.45 14.28 -23.07
C ASP A 303 -5.43 15.38 -23.51
N PRO A 304 -6.58 15.63 -22.84
CA PRO A 304 -7.52 16.68 -23.24
C PRO A 304 -6.92 18.10 -23.23
N TYR A 305 -5.95 18.36 -22.36
CA TYR A 305 -5.31 19.68 -22.26
C TYR A 305 -4.48 20.03 -23.50
N TYR A 306 -3.94 19.03 -24.21
CA TYR A 306 -3.15 19.23 -25.42
C TYR A 306 -4.00 19.29 -26.70
N THR A 307 -5.31 19.04 -26.59
CA THR A 307 -6.25 19.11 -27.72
C THR A 307 -7.02 20.43 -27.76
N GLU A 308 -6.94 21.24 -26.71
CA GLU A 308 -7.47 22.61 -26.72
C GLU A 308 -6.45 23.53 -27.43
N PRO A 309 -6.90 24.44 -28.33
CA PRO A 309 -5.99 25.42 -28.92
C PRO A 309 -5.35 26.27 -27.82
N GLU A 310 -4.03 26.43 -27.87
CA GLU A 310 -3.33 27.33 -26.94
C GLU A 310 -3.98 28.72 -27.02
N PRO A 311 -4.29 29.38 -25.89
CA PRO A 311 -4.76 30.76 -25.94
C PRO A 311 -3.69 31.58 -26.66
N GLU A 312 -4.08 32.31 -27.71
CA GLU A 312 -3.20 33.19 -28.47
C GLU A 312 -2.35 34.01 -27.49
N GLU A 313 -1.02 33.89 -27.58
CA GLU A 313 -0.09 34.78 -26.89
C GLU A 313 -0.50 36.21 -27.27
N TYR A 314 -1.00 36.99 -26.31
CA TYR A 314 -1.17 38.42 -26.50
C TYR A 314 0.23 38.98 -26.72
N GLU A 315 0.61 39.17 -27.99
CA GLU A 315 1.77 39.98 -28.35
C GLU A 315 1.54 41.36 -27.72
N GLU A 316 2.32 41.69 -26.69
CA GLU A 316 2.29 43.04 -26.12
C GLU A 316 2.58 44.02 -27.26
N PRO A 317 1.72 45.04 -27.47
CA PRO A 317 1.95 46.00 -28.53
C PRO A 317 3.31 46.66 -28.30
N ILE A 318 4.21 46.47 -29.26
CA ILE A 318 5.50 47.16 -29.29
C ILE A 318 5.18 48.66 -29.27
N PHE A 319 5.55 49.34 -28.18
CA PHE A 319 5.38 50.78 -28.07
C PHE A 319 6.15 51.46 -29.21
N HIS A 320 5.41 51.92 -30.21
CA HIS A 320 5.94 52.87 -31.16
C HIS A 320 5.92 54.24 -30.50
N ASP A 321 7.09 54.74 -30.10
CA ASP A 321 7.26 56.15 -29.76
C ASP A 321 6.83 56.99 -30.97
N LEU A 322 5.75 57.74 -30.80
CA LEU A 322 5.30 58.76 -31.75
C LEU A 322 6.24 59.97 -31.60
N GLY A 323 7.28 60.01 -32.44
CA GLY A 323 8.14 61.17 -32.64
C GLY A 323 7.56 62.16 -33.66
#